data_AF-A0A286FZR6-F1
#
_entry.id   AF-A0A286FZR6-F1
#
_cell.length_a   1.000
_cell.length_b   1.000
_cell.length_c   1.000
_cell.angle_alpha   90.00
_cell.angle_beta   90.00
_cell.angle_gamma   90.00
#
_symmetry.space_group_name_H-M   'P 1'
#
loop_
_entity.id
_entity.type
_entity.pdbx_description
1 polymer ?
#
loop_
_entity_poly.entity_id
_entity_poly.type
_entity_poly.pdbx_seq_one_letter_code
_entity_poly.pdbx_strand_id
1 'polypeptide(L)'
;MAFTGWVQHSPDYTETLTGVYTMTYMNWNGDIARMPEPGFSGSVRMTKRDNTHLDMTFSIKAHGNGKTIDETSDPQTVELRPGHGMSFFLYENRVKLGTISPKAISIKTVTETGAGVVEIKAWR
;
A
#
# COMPACT_ATOMS: atom_id res chain seq x y z
N MET A 1 -1.05 8.39 -39.89
CA MET A 1 -0.16 9.32 -39.16
C MET A 1 -0.38 9.10 -37.67
N ALA A 2 0.70 9.00 -36.90
CA ALA A 2 0.74 8.40 -35.57
C ALA A 2 0.03 9.24 -34.51
N PHE A 3 -0.89 8.63 -33.75
CA PHE A 3 -1.30 9.14 -32.44
C PHE A 3 -0.32 8.56 -31.42
N THR A 4 0.72 9.31 -31.09
CA THR A 4 1.50 9.07 -29.88
C THR A 4 0.58 9.33 -28.70
N GLY A 5 -0.04 8.25 -28.21
CA GLY A 5 -0.89 8.25 -27.02
C GLY A 5 -0.04 8.60 -25.81
N TRP A 6 0.09 9.89 -25.53
CA TRP A 6 0.39 10.35 -24.19
C TRP A 6 -0.80 9.89 -23.35
N VAL A 7 -0.59 8.86 -22.52
CA VAL A 7 -1.50 8.59 -21.41
C VAL A 7 -1.40 9.82 -20.53
N GLN A 8 -2.24 10.82 -20.80
CA GLN A 8 -2.41 11.97 -19.96
C GLN A 8 -2.96 11.41 -18.66
N HIS A 9 -2.08 11.20 -17.67
CA HIS A 9 -2.53 10.90 -16.32
C HIS A 9 -3.57 11.97 -15.97
N SER A 10 -4.77 11.52 -15.61
CA SER A 10 -5.83 12.38 -15.07
C SER A 10 -5.19 13.35 -14.06
N PRO A 11 -5.58 14.64 -14.02
CA PRO A 11 -5.07 15.55 -13.00
C PRO A 11 -5.32 15.04 -11.57
N ASP A 12 -6.23 14.06 -11.42
CA ASP A 12 -6.42 13.28 -10.21
C ASP A 12 -5.78 11.89 -10.32
N TYR A 13 -4.67 11.69 -9.62
CA TYR A 13 -3.96 10.41 -9.56
C TYR A 13 -4.64 9.39 -8.64
N THR A 14 -5.63 9.81 -7.86
CA THR A 14 -6.24 8.97 -6.81
C THR A 14 -7.49 8.23 -7.23
N GLU A 15 -8.13 8.64 -8.33
CA GLU A 15 -9.48 8.22 -8.75
C GLU A 15 -9.65 6.69 -8.77
N THR A 16 -8.66 5.97 -9.29
CA THR A 16 -8.69 4.49 -9.39
C THR A 16 -7.94 3.77 -8.28
N LEU A 17 -7.35 4.51 -7.34
CA LEU A 17 -6.44 3.95 -6.33
C LEU A 17 -7.07 3.85 -4.94
N THR A 18 -8.16 4.57 -4.68
CA THR A 18 -8.88 4.48 -3.41
C THR A 18 -9.62 3.15 -3.25
N GLY A 19 -9.74 2.69 -2.02
CA GLY A 19 -10.39 1.43 -1.67
C GLY A 19 -9.60 0.60 -0.67
N VAL A 20 -10.00 -0.65 -0.52
CA VAL A 20 -9.34 -1.62 0.36
C VAL A 20 -8.61 -2.64 -0.51
N TYR A 21 -7.33 -2.85 -0.22
CA TYR A 21 -6.50 -3.88 -0.81
C TYR A 21 -6.26 -4.95 0.25
N THR A 22 -6.55 -6.20 -0.06
CA THR A 22 -6.29 -7.32 0.83
C THR A 22 -4.80 -7.61 0.83
N MET A 23 -4.16 -7.56 2.01
CA MET A 23 -2.75 -7.94 2.13
C MET A 23 -2.61 -9.43 1.82
N THR A 24 -1.64 -9.76 0.97
CA THR A 24 -1.29 -11.14 0.59
C THR A 24 0.05 -11.57 1.17
N TYR A 25 0.89 -10.60 1.50
CA TYR A 25 2.22 -10.84 2.02
C TYR A 25 2.64 -9.68 2.91
N MET A 26 3.20 -10.02 4.06
CA MET A 26 3.89 -9.09 4.94
C MET A 26 5.18 -9.74 5.40
N ASN A 27 6.29 -9.02 5.31
CA ASN A 27 7.56 -9.40 5.92
C ASN A 27 8.00 -8.25 6.81
N TRP A 28 8.11 -8.53 8.11
CA TRP A 28 8.60 -7.57 9.09
C TRP A 28 9.88 -8.12 9.70
N ASN A 29 11.03 -7.56 9.33
CA ASN A 29 12.34 -7.93 9.92
C ASN A 29 12.71 -9.42 9.82
N GLY A 30 12.18 -10.13 8.81
CA GLY A 30 12.38 -11.56 8.64
C GLY A 30 11.21 -12.41 9.12
N ASP A 31 10.26 -11.85 9.87
CA ASP A 31 9.00 -12.49 10.18
C ASP A 31 8.06 -12.39 8.99
N ILE A 32 8.00 -13.48 8.23
CA ILE A 32 7.19 -13.60 7.02
C ILE A 32 5.82 -14.13 7.40
N ALA A 33 4.79 -13.35 7.09
CA ALA A 33 3.41 -13.75 7.18
C ALA A 33 2.78 -13.76 5.78
N ARG A 34 2.21 -14.91 5.40
CA ARG A 34 1.42 -15.03 4.18
C ARG A 34 -0.05 -14.86 4.56
N MET A 35 -0.79 -14.13 3.74
CA MET A 35 -2.18 -13.78 4.02
C MET A 35 -3.04 -14.05 2.77
N PRO A 36 -4.33 -14.35 2.94
CA PRO A 36 -4.97 -14.73 4.19
C PRO A 36 -4.55 -16.14 4.64
N GLU A 37 -4.45 -16.36 5.94
CA GLU A 37 -4.28 -17.68 6.57
C GLU A 37 -5.40 -17.88 7.62
N PRO A 38 -5.70 -19.12 8.04
CA PRO A 38 -6.72 -19.35 9.08
C PRO A 38 -6.39 -18.57 10.35
N GLY A 39 -7.26 -17.63 10.72
CA GLY A 39 -7.04 -16.75 11.87
C GLY A 39 -6.08 -15.59 11.62
N PHE A 40 -5.62 -15.35 10.39
CA PHE A 40 -4.73 -14.21 10.09
C PHE A 40 -5.11 -13.51 8.78
N SER A 41 -5.37 -12.21 8.86
CA SER A 41 -5.74 -11.39 7.72
C SER A 41 -5.19 -9.97 7.86
N GLY A 42 -4.97 -9.31 6.74
CA GLY A 42 -4.55 -7.92 6.72
C GLY A 42 -5.15 -7.18 5.53
N SER A 43 -5.25 -5.87 5.65
CA SER A 43 -5.72 -5.00 4.58
C SER A 43 -5.04 -3.64 4.61
N VAL A 44 -4.81 -3.07 3.43
CA VAL A 44 -4.36 -1.70 3.24
C VAL A 44 -5.54 -0.90 2.73
N ARG A 45 -5.97 0.11 3.48
CA ARG A 45 -7.01 1.04 3.04
C ARG A 45 -6.35 2.30 2.50
N MET A 46 -6.79 2.71 1.31
CA MET A 46 -6.37 3.94 0.64
C MET A 46 -7.57 4.90 0.55
N THR A 47 -7.42 6.07 1.12
CA THR A 47 -8.42 7.15 1.05
C THR A 47 -7.82 8.38 0.36
N LYS A 48 -8.63 9.04 -0.46
CA LYS A 48 -8.21 10.27 -1.14
C LYS A 48 -7.98 11.37 -0.11
N ARG A 49 -6.80 11.98 -0.14
CA ARG A 49 -6.53 13.22 0.59
C ARG A 49 -6.66 14.43 -0.34
N ASP A 50 -5.99 14.37 -1.48
CA ASP A 50 -6.11 15.33 -2.58
C ASP A 50 -5.84 14.62 -3.92
N ASN A 51 -5.57 15.36 -4.99
CA ASN A 51 -5.38 14.78 -6.33
C ASN A 51 -4.02 14.09 -6.52
N THR A 52 -3.05 14.31 -5.64
CA THR A 52 -1.71 13.70 -5.70
C THR A 52 -1.30 13.01 -4.40
N HIS A 53 -2.16 12.98 -3.39
CA HIS A 53 -1.88 12.33 -2.10
C HIS A 53 -3.01 11.37 -1.69
N LEU A 54 -2.61 10.25 -1.10
CA LEU A 54 -3.49 9.30 -0.44
C LEU A 54 -3.15 9.25 1.05
N ASP A 55 -4.17 9.00 1.87
CA ASP A 55 -3.98 8.52 3.23
C ASP A 55 -4.07 6.98 3.21
N MET A 56 -3.04 6.35 3.76
CA MET A 56 -2.84 4.91 3.80
C MET A 56 -2.98 4.41 5.23
N THR A 57 -3.81 3.40 5.44
CA THR A 57 -4.01 2.77 6.75
C THR A 57 -3.82 1.28 6.64
N PHE A 58 -3.04 0.70 7.54
CA PHE A 58 -2.81 -0.74 7.63
C PHE A 58 -3.67 -1.32 8.74
N SER A 59 -4.42 -2.39 8.45
CA SER A 59 -5.15 -3.14 9.46
C SER A 59 -4.72 -4.60 9.44
N ILE A 60 -4.43 -5.17 10.59
CA ILE A 60 -4.03 -6.57 10.77
C ILE A 60 -4.93 -7.20 11.81
N LYS A 61 -5.50 -8.35 11.47
CA LYS A 61 -6.29 -9.17 12.38
C LYS A 61 -5.66 -10.54 12.52
N ALA A 62 -5.38 -10.93 13.75
CA ALA A 62 -4.82 -12.23 14.10
C ALA A 62 -5.69 -12.90 15.17
N HIS A 63 -5.85 -14.22 15.12
CA HIS A 63 -6.57 -15.00 16.09
C HIS A 63 -5.80 -16.28 16.35
N GLY A 64 -5.24 -16.41 17.56
CA GLY A 64 -4.42 -17.55 17.94
C GLY A 64 -4.37 -17.71 19.46
N ASN A 65 -4.38 -18.96 19.94
CA ASN A 65 -4.28 -19.30 21.36
C ASN A 65 -5.29 -18.55 22.26
N GLY A 66 -6.53 -18.37 21.78
CA GLY A 66 -7.60 -17.69 22.51
C GLY A 66 -7.43 -16.17 22.63
N LYS A 67 -6.49 -15.57 21.87
CA LYS A 67 -6.29 -14.12 21.81
C LYS A 67 -6.61 -13.59 20.42
N THR A 68 -7.23 -12.41 20.39
CA THR A 68 -7.51 -11.66 19.16
C THR A 68 -6.62 -10.43 19.07
N ILE A 69 -5.78 -10.49 18.05
CA ILE A 69 -5.14 -9.45 17.24
C ILE A 69 -6.09 -8.52 16.49
N ASP A 70 -6.31 -7.26 16.84
CA ASP A 70 -6.98 -6.32 15.93
C ASP A 70 -6.30 -4.95 16.04
N GLU A 71 -5.29 -4.76 15.20
CA GLU A 71 -4.49 -3.54 15.18
C GLU A 71 -4.73 -2.80 13.86
N THR A 72 -4.89 -1.49 13.97
CA THR A 72 -4.99 -0.59 12.83
C THR A 72 -4.04 0.57 13.07
N SER A 73 -3.19 0.86 12.09
CA SER A 73 -2.26 1.98 12.14
C SER A 73 -2.99 3.30 12.07
N ASP A 74 -2.34 4.38 12.51
CA ASP A 74 -2.78 5.72 12.14
C ASP A 74 -2.67 5.92 10.62
N PRO A 75 -3.47 6.84 10.04
CA PRO A 75 -3.36 7.18 8.62
C PRO A 75 -2.01 7.82 8.31
N GLN A 76 -1.31 7.27 7.33
CA GLN A 76 -0.05 7.80 6.81
C GLN A 76 -0.29 8.45 5.44
N THR A 77 0.12 9.71 5.30
CA THR A 77 -0.03 10.42 4.03
C THR A 77 1.12 10.09 3.10
N VAL A 78 0.78 9.62 1.90
CA VAL A 78 1.73 9.28 0.84
C VAL A 78 1.48 10.13 -0.40
N GLU A 79 2.56 10.65 -0.98
CA GLU A 79 2.58 11.34 -2.25
C GLU A 79 2.62 10.33 -3.40
N LEU A 80 1.76 10.53 -4.40
CA LEU A 80 1.72 9.78 -5.64
C LEU A 80 2.56 10.48 -6.69
N ARG A 81 3.50 9.75 -7.29
CA ARG A 81 4.22 10.19 -8.49
C ARG A 81 3.96 9.25 -9.65
N PRO A 82 3.83 9.75 -10.89
CA PRO A 82 3.62 8.90 -12.05
C PRO A 82 4.67 7.79 -12.16
N GLY A 83 4.20 6.56 -12.34
CA GLY A 83 5.03 5.38 -12.57
C GLY A 83 4.95 4.93 -14.03
N HIS A 84 4.92 3.62 -14.25
CA HIS A 84 4.73 3.03 -15.59
C HIS A 84 3.28 2.59 -15.79
N GLY A 85 2.66 2.98 -16.91
CA GLY A 85 1.28 2.63 -17.22
C GLY A 85 0.29 3.17 -16.19
N MET A 86 -0.57 2.31 -15.65
CA MET A 86 -1.56 2.66 -14.61
C MET A 86 -1.01 2.59 -13.18
N SER A 87 0.32 2.60 -13.01
CA SER A 87 0.96 2.55 -11.69
C SER A 87 1.53 3.90 -11.28
N PHE A 88 1.61 4.10 -9.97
CA PHE A 88 2.19 5.27 -9.33
C PHE A 88 3.22 4.82 -8.30
N PHE A 89 4.25 5.64 -8.10
CA PHE A 89 5.18 5.48 -6.99
C PHE A 89 4.61 6.13 -5.73
N LEU A 90 4.77 5.46 -4.59
CA LEU A 90 4.42 5.97 -3.28
C LEU A 90 5.64 6.61 -2.63
N TYR A 91 5.51 7.84 -2.16
CA TYR A 91 6.55 8.57 -1.44
C TYR A 91 6.05 9.06 -0.09
N GLU A 92 6.92 9.00 0.92
CA GLU A 92 6.72 9.62 2.21
C GLU A 92 8.00 10.41 2.54
N ASN A 93 7.89 11.70 2.84
CA ASN A 93 9.04 12.56 3.17
C ASN A 93 10.22 12.44 2.16
N ARG A 94 9.92 12.34 0.86
CA ARG A 94 10.86 12.13 -0.26
C ARG A 94 11.50 10.73 -0.34
N VAL A 95 11.17 9.83 0.56
CA VAL A 95 11.58 8.42 0.52
C VAL A 95 10.57 7.63 -0.29
N LYS A 96 11.04 6.86 -1.28
CA LYS A 96 10.19 5.97 -2.07
C LYS A 96 9.82 4.76 -1.22
N LEU A 97 8.54 4.62 -0.90
CA LEU A 97 8.00 3.47 -0.16
C LEU A 97 7.71 2.29 -1.07
N GLY A 98 7.28 2.54 -2.31
CA GLY A 98 6.80 1.46 -3.16
C GLY A 98 6.06 1.90 -4.42
N THR A 99 5.15 1.04 -4.87
CA THR A 99 4.29 1.26 -6.03
C THR A 99 2.85 0.88 -5.70
N ILE A 100 1.91 1.60 -6.30
CA ILE A 100 0.48 1.31 -6.26
C ILE A 100 -0.08 1.30 -7.69
N SER A 101 -1.09 0.47 -7.91
CA SER A 101 -1.92 0.41 -9.11
C SER A 101 -3.35 0.06 -8.69
N PRO A 102 -4.35 0.20 -9.56
CA PRO A 102 -5.74 -0.14 -9.24
C PRO A 102 -5.97 -1.58 -8.75
N LYS A 103 -5.02 -2.50 -9.01
CA LYS A 103 -5.11 -3.92 -8.67
C LYS A 103 -4.15 -4.34 -7.55
N ALA A 104 -3.09 -3.58 -7.31
CA ALA A 104 -1.99 -4.03 -6.47
C ALA A 104 -1.20 -2.91 -5.83
N ILE A 105 -0.78 -3.15 -4.59
CA ILE A 105 0.19 -2.37 -3.82
C ILE A 105 1.41 -3.26 -3.58
N SER A 106 2.60 -2.67 -3.72
CA SER A 106 3.87 -3.26 -3.31
C SER A 106 4.67 -2.19 -2.57
N ILE A 107 4.86 -2.38 -1.27
CA ILE A 107 5.63 -1.50 -0.40
C ILE A 107 6.88 -2.24 0.04
N LYS A 108 8.02 -1.55 0.04
CA LYS A 108 9.28 -2.00 0.60
C LYS A 108 9.97 -0.79 1.22
N THR A 109 9.85 -0.67 2.53
CA THR A 109 10.40 0.46 3.29
C THR A 109 11.21 -0.02 4.48
N VAL A 110 11.97 0.89 5.09
CA VAL A 110 12.68 0.69 6.35
C VAL A 110 11.77 1.15 7.49
N THR A 111 11.78 0.47 8.64
CA THR A 111 11.04 0.92 9.83
C THR A 111 11.54 2.31 10.25
N GLU A 112 10.70 3.11 10.92
CA GLU A 112 11.06 4.47 11.38
C GLU A 112 12.34 4.51 12.22
N THR A 113 12.65 3.42 12.93
CA THR A 113 13.86 3.26 13.75
C THR A 113 15.11 2.86 12.95
N GLY A 114 14.99 2.61 11.64
CA GLY A 114 16.06 2.09 10.78
C GLY A 114 16.49 0.65 11.10
N ALA A 115 15.84 0.00 12.07
CA ALA A 115 16.22 -1.31 12.58
C ALA A 115 15.71 -2.49 11.72
N GLY A 116 15.03 -2.21 10.60
CA GLY A 116 14.19 -3.21 9.98
C GLY A 116 13.68 -2.89 8.57
N VAL A 117 13.40 -3.92 7.77
CA VAL A 117 12.77 -3.80 6.45
C VAL A 117 11.36 -4.37 6.53
N VAL A 118 10.41 -3.60 6.02
CA VAL A 118 8.99 -3.97 5.90
C VAL A 118 8.67 -4.11 4.42
N GLU A 119 8.24 -5.32 4.02
CA GLU A 119 7.71 -5.57 2.69
C GLU A 119 6.24 -5.96 2.78
N ILE A 120 5.37 -5.24 2.08
CA ILE A 120 3.93 -5.50 2.04
C ILE A 120 3.49 -5.64 0.59
N LYS A 121 2.71 -6.68 0.29
CA LYS A 121 2.00 -6.82 -0.97
C LYS A 121 0.52 -6.96 -0.67
N ALA A 122 -0.31 -6.22 -1.41
CA ALA A 122 -1.75 -6.26 -1.24
C ALA A 122 -2.45 -6.14 -2.59
N TRP A 123 -3.56 -6.85 -2.79
CA TRP A 123 -4.32 -6.91 -4.05
C TRP A 123 -5.79 -6.56 -3.86
N ARG A 124 -6.40 -6.09 -4.94
CA ARG A 124 -7.83 -5.77 -5.04
C ARG A 124 -8.45 -6.45 -6.25
#